data_AF-A0A4P8RKJ8-F1
#
_entry.id   AF-A0A4P8RKJ8-F1
#
_cell.length_a   1.000
_cell.length_b   1.000
_cell.length_c   1.000
_cell.angle_alpha   90.00
_cell.angle_beta   90.00
_cell.angle_gamma   90.00
#
_symmetry.space_group_name_H-M   'P 1'
#
loop_
_entity.id
_entity.type
_entity.pdbx_description
1 polymer ?
#
loop_
_entity_poly.entity_id
_entity_poly.type
_entity_poly.pdbx_seq_one_letter_code
_entity_poly.pdbx_strand_id
1 'polypeptide(L)'
;MKKHKLTPAMDDALKQFAERLPVPETKYRTPQKGHVLLADDPNLLDAKGNPLDPEKEYYIGSPTNATNHLRRLRKAFRDGGKDAVVEYLRPYESFLAQE
;
A
#
# COMPACT_ATOMS: atom_id res chain seq x y z
N MET A 1 -22.64 2.78 -4.86
CA MET A 1 -21.70 3.86 -4.50
C MET A 1 -21.15 4.47 -5.78
N LYS A 2 -21.17 5.81 -5.93
CA LYS A 2 -20.52 6.47 -7.07
C LYS A 2 -19.01 6.41 -6.87
N LYS A 3 -18.29 5.76 -7.79
CA LYS A 3 -16.82 5.75 -7.77
C LYS A 3 -16.28 7.08 -8.29
N HIS A 4 -15.28 7.65 -7.63
CA HIS A 4 -14.60 8.85 -8.11
C HIS A 4 -13.69 8.51 -9.30
N LYS A 5 -13.70 9.37 -10.33
CA LYS A 5 -12.81 9.22 -11.49
C LYS A 5 -11.42 9.74 -11.13
N LEU A 6 -10.42 8.90 -11.34
CA LEU A 6 -9.01 9.24 -11.14
C LEU A 6 -8.53 10.03 -12.37
N THR A 7 -8.33 11.35 -12.21
CA THR A 7 -7.74 12.21 -13.25
C THR A 7 -6.21 12.05 -13.24
N PRO A 8 -5.51 12.37 -14.34
CA PRO A 8 -4.05 12.34 -14.38
C PRO A 8 -3.40 13.17 -13.27
N ALA A 9 -3.87 14.42 -13.07
CA ALA A 9 -3.37 15.29 -12.01
C ALA A 9 -3.57 14.72 -10.59
N MET A 10 -4.69 14.03 -10.35
CA MET A 10 -4.91 13.35 -9.08
C MET A 10 -3.97 12.14 -8.94
N ASP A 11 -3.81 11.35 -10.00
CA ASP A 11 -2.91 10.20 -9.98
C ASP A 11 -1.47 10.60 -9.65
N ASP A 12 -1.00 11.72 -10.22
CA ASP A 12 0.34 12.24 -9.96
C ASP A 12 0.50 12.74 -8.53
N ALA A 13 -0.52 13.41 -7.97
CA ALA A 13 -0.51 13.77 -6.55
C ALA A 13 -0.45 12.54 -5.64
N LEU A 14 -1.20 11.47 -5.94
CA LEU A 14 -1.16 10.23 -5.17
C LEU A 14 0.19 9.51 -5.27
N LYS A 15 0.92 9.64 -6.40
CA LYS A 15 2.31 9.13 -6.53
C LYS A 15 3.25 9.86 -5.59
N GLN A 16 3.21 11.19 -5.56
CA GLN A 16 4.06 11.99 -4.67
C GLN A 16 3.82 11.66 -3.19
N PHE A 17 2.56 11.45 -2.79
CA PHE A 17 2.27 10.97 -1.44
C PHE A 17 2.83 9.57 -1.21
N ALA A 18 2.58 8.63 -2.13
CA ALA A 18 3.05 7.24 -1.98
C ALA A 18 4.56 7.12 -1.81
N GLU A 19 5.35 7.93 -2.53
CA GLU A 19 6.82 7.94 -2.48
C GLU A 19 7.38 8.40 -1.13
N ARG A 20 6.62 9.21 -0.38
CA ARG A 20 7.02 9.72 0.94
C ARG A 20 6.58 8.83 2.10
N LEU A 21 5.77 7.81 1.85
CA LEU A 21 5.26 6.94 2.91
C LEU A 21 6.29 5.88 3.29
N PRO A 22 6.44 5.59 4.59
CA PRO A 22 7.37 4.56 5.05
C PRO A 22 6.90 3.19 4.58
N VAL A 23 7.84 2.30 4.30
CA VAL A 23 7.53 0.88 4.08
C VAL A 23 7.24 0.26 5.45
N PRO A 24 6.01 -0.23 5.73
CA PRO A 24 5.68 -0.76 7.04
C PRO A 24 6.50 -2.04 7.33
N GLU A 25 7.18 -2.05 8.47
CA GLU A 25 7.86 -3.23 8.96
C GLU A 25 6.85 -4.29 9.40
N THR A 26 6.90 -5.46 8.79
CA THR A 26 5.99 -6.55 9.13
C THR A 26 6.47 -7.32 10.36
N LYS A 27 5.56 -7.57 11.32
CA LYS A 27 5.86 -8.19 12.63
C LYS A 27 6.01 -9.72 12.63
N TYR A 28 5.63 -10.40 11.56
CA TYR A 28 5.66 -11.86 11.52
C TYR A 28 7.09 -12.35 11.29
N ARG A 29 7.51 -13.43 11.96
CA ARG A 29 8.88 -13.97 11.89
C ARG A 29 8.97 -15.34 11.19
N THR A 30 7.85 -15.81 10.63
CA THR A 30 7.73 -17.14 10.04
C THR A 30 7.34 -17.05 8.56
N PRO A 31 7.78 -17.99 7.71
CA PRO A 31 7.28 -18.13 6.36
C PRO A 31 5.77 -18.27 6.34
N GLN A 32 5.12 -17.57 5.42
CA GLN A 32 3.69 -17.73 5.13
C GLN A 32 3.48 -17.86 3.63
N LYS A 33 2.45 -18.60 3.24
CA LYS A 33 2.04 -18.69 1.84
C LYS A 33 1.50 -17.34 1.36
N GLY A 34 1.75 -17.01 0.10
CA GLY A 34 1.33 -15.76 -0.52
C GLY A 34 -0.18 -15.53 -0.41
N HIS A 35 -1.02 -16.56 -0.55
CA HIS A 35 -2.47 -16.41 -0.40
C HIS A 35 -2.90 -16.01 1.01
N VAL A 36 -2.21 -16.50 2.06
CA VAL A 36 -2.49 -16.11 3.45
C VAL A 36 -2.16 -14.63 3.64
N LEU A 37 -1.01 -14.21 3.13
CA LEU A 37 -0.56 -12.82 3.16
C LEU A 37 -1.50 -11.88 2.39
N LEU A 38 -1.93 -12.30 1.21
CA LEU A 38 -2.83 -11.53 0.35
C LEU A 38 -4.26 -11.46 0.91
N ALA A 39 -4.67 -12.41 1.76
CA ALA A 39 -5.94 -12.34 2.47
C ALA A 39 -5.93 -11.22 3.51
N ASP A 40 -4.82 -11.02 4.21
CA ASP A 40 -4.63 -9.94 5.19
C ASP A 40 -4.41 -8.58 4.51
N ASP A 41 -3.46 -8.50 3.56
CA ASP A 41 -3.24 -7.33 2.72
C ASP A 41 -2.99 -7.72 1.25
N PRO A 42 -3.98 -7.53 0.35
CA PRO A 42 -3.83 -7.90 -1.05
C PRO A 42 -2.79 -7.04 -1.79
N ASN A 43 -2.32 -5.93 -1.19
CA ASN A 43 -1.40 -4.94 -1.78
C ASN A 43 0.07 -5.18 -1.48
N LEU A 44 0.39 -6.30 -0.84
CA LEU A 44 1.76 -6.70 -0.62
C LEU A 44 2.43 -7.04 -1.95
N LEU A 45 3.68 -6.60 -2.05
CA LEU A 45 4.61 -6.92 -3.13
C LEU A 45 5.70 -7.85 -2.62
N ASP A 46 6.48 -8.44 -3.52
CA ASP A 46 7.70 -9.16 -3.23
C ASP A 46 8.93 -8.23 -3.17
N ALA A 47 10.10 -8.82 -2.91
CA ALA A 47 11.42 -8.18 -2.88
C ALA A 47 11.74 -7.28 -4.07
N LYS A 48 11.16 -7.60 -5.22
CA LYS A 48 11.43 -6.99 -6.51
C LYS A 48 10.33 -6.00 -6.89
N GLY A 49 9.35 -5.77 -6.02
CA GLY A 49 8.20 -4.90 -6.27
C GLY A 49 7.10 -5.54 -7.13
N ASN A 50 7.12 -6.86 -7.34
CA ASN A 50 6.07 -7.57 -8.07
C ASN A 50 4.94 -8.01 -7.11
N PRO A 51 3.70 -8.21 -7.59
CA PRO A 51 2.67 -8.86 -6.79
C PRO A 51 3.14 -10.21 -6.22
N LEU A 52 2.72 -10.54 -5.00
CA LEU A 52 2.98 -11.86 -4.42
C LEU A 52 2.33 -12.98 -5.26
N ASP A 53 3.04 -14.09 -5.41
CA ASP A 53 2.54 -15.35 -5.95
C ASP A 53 1.77 -16.10 -4.83
N PRO A 54 0.47 -16.40 -5.00
CA PRO A 54 -0.34 -17.06 -3.97
C PRO A 54 0.22 -18.39 -3.45
N GLU A 55 0.94 -19.13 -4.29
CA GLU A 55 1.41 -20.49 -3.98
C GLU A 55 2.82 -20.52 -3.37
N LYS A 56 3.55 -19.41 -3.49
CA LYS A 56 4.92 -19.27 -2.98
C LYS A 56 4.94 -18.91 -1.50
N GLU A 57 5.96 -19.38 -0.79
CA GLU A 57 6.22 -18.97 0.60
C GLU A 57 7.08 -17.72 0.65
N TYR A 58 6.69 -16.80 1.52
CA TYR A 58 7.36 -15.54 1.77
C TYR A 58 7.73 -15.45 3.24
N TYR A 59 8.99 -15.10 3.50
CA TYR A 59 9.42 -14.70 4.83
C TYR A 59 8.92 -13.29 5.10
N ILE A 60 8.00 -13.19 6.04
CA ILE A 60 7.58 -11.91 6.57
C ILE A 60 8.65 -11.46 7.58
N GLY A 61 9.01 -10.18 7.60
CA GLY A 61 10.17 -9.65 8.34
C GLY A 61 11.42 -9.42 7.47
N SER A 62 11.40 -9.90 6.23
CA SER A 62 12.29 -9.43 5.19
C SER A 62 11.71 -8.13 4.61
N PRO A 63 12.53 -7.15 4.16
CA PRO A 63 12.08 -5.90 3.49
C PRO A 63 11.23 -6.14 2.23
N THR A 64 10.96 -7.39 1.92
CA THR A 64 10.31 -7.91 0.73
C THR A 64 8.81 -7.80 0.74
N ASN A 65 8.17 -7.41 1.85
CA ASN A 65 6.72 -7.24 1.92
C ASN A 65 6.35 -5.76 1.98
N ALA A 66 6.76 -5.01 0.96
CA ALA A 66 6.43 -3.60 0.87
C ALA A 66 4.93 -3.45 0.54
N THR A 67 4.23 -2.60 1.30
CA THR A 67 2.87 -2.20 0.97
C THR A 67 2.91 -1.28 -0.25
N ASN A 68 2.11 -1.57 -1.28
CA ASN A 68 1.95 -0.65 -2.41
C ASN A 68 1.04 0.53 -2.03
N HIS A 69 1.63 1.55 -1.40
CA HIS A 69 0.92 2.76 -0.96
C HIS A 69 0.16 3.44 -2.10
N LEU A 70 0.75 3.51 -3.30
CA LEU A 70 0.08 4.09 -4.47
C LEU A 70 -1.21 3.34 -4.83
N ARG A 71 -1.19 2.01 -4.78
CA ARG A 71 -2.38 1.19 -5.04
C ARG A 71 -3.46 1.43 -4.01
N ARG A 72 -3.09 1.55 -2.72
CA ARG A 72 -4.02 1.85 -1.62
C ARG A 72 -4.62 3.25 -1.74
N LEU A 73 -3.79 4.25 -2.04
CA LEU A 73 -4.21 5.63 -2.28
C LEU A 73 -5.18 5.74 -3.44
N ARG A 74 -4.89 5.09 -4.57
CA ARG A 74 -5.80 5.02 -5.73
C ARG A 74 -7.12 4.35 -5.39
N LYS A 75 -7.10 3.26 -4.61
CA LYS A 75 -8.31 2.57 -4.16
C LYS A 75 -9.15 3.47 -3.23
N ALA A 76 -8.52 4.07 -2.22
CA ALA A 76 -9.17 5.00 -1.29
C ALA A 76 -9.84 6.14 -2.05
N PHE A 77 -9.12 6.75 -3.00
CA PHE A 77 -9.69 7.81 -3.83
C PHE A 77 -10.90 7.34 -4.65
N ARG A 78 -10.83 6.17 -5.30
CA ARG A 78 -11.95 5.66 -6.10
C ARG A 78 -13.19 5.37 -5.24
N ASP A 79 -12.99 4.89 -4.02
CA ASP A 79 -14.08 4.44 -3.14
C ASP A 79 -14.73 5.59 -2.36
N GLY A 80 -13.97 6.60 -1.94
CA GLY A 80 -14.46 7.69 -1.09
C GLY A 80 -13.87 9.07 -1.39
N GLY A 81 -13.16 9.24 -2.50
CA GLY A 81 -12.62 10.53 -2.92
C GLY A 81 -11.46 11.01 -2.04
N LYS A 82 -11.35 12.34 -1.90
CA LYS A 82 -10.25 12.96 -1.14
C LYS A 82 -10.31 12.60 0.35
N ASP A 83 -11.49 12.51 0.93
CA ASP A 83 -11.64 12.27 2.37
C ASP A 83 -11.09 10.89 2.77
N ALA A 84 -11.37 9.85 1.97
CA ALA A 84 -10.82 8.52 2.18
C ALA A 84 -9.29 8.47 1.99
N VAL A 85 -8.73 9.31 1.11
CA VAL A 85 -7.28 9.46 0.97
C VAL A 85 -6.68 10.09 2.22
N VAL A 86 -7.28 11.17 2.74
CA VAL A 86 -6.84 11.82 3.99
C VAL A 86 -6.90 10.85 5.16
N GLU A 87 -7.98 10.07 5.28
CA GLU A 87 -8.12 9.05 6.31
C GLU A 87 -7.00 7.99 6.22
N TYR A 88 -6.66 7.54 5.01
CA TYR A 88 -5.55 6.62 4.78
C TYR A 88 -4.19 7.23 5.16
N LEU A 89 -3.99 8.53 4.90
CA LEU A 89 -2.73 9.24 5.17
C LEU A 89 -2.56 9.63 6.65
N ARG A 90 -3.63 9.71 7.43
CA ARG A 90 -3.62 10.15 8.84
C ARG A 90 -2.58 9.42 9.71
N PRO A 91 -2.41 8.08 9.65
CA PRO A 91 -1.39 7.39 10.44
C PRO A 91 0.05 7.74 10.07
N TYR A 92 0.26 8.39 8.93
CA TYR A 92 1.57 8.72 8.36
C TYR A 92 1.89 10.22 8.38
N GLU A 93 1.08 11.04 9.06
CA GLU A 93 1.26 12.50 9.12
C GLU A 93 2.68 12.90 9.52
N SER A 94 3.29 12.19 10.47
CA SER A 94 4.68 12.44 10.90
C SER A 94 5.72 12.23 9.80
N PHE A 95 5.51 11.27 8.89
CA PHE A 95 6.40 11.01 7.76
C PHE A 95 6.19 12.03 6.64
N LEU A 96 4.96 12.48 6.46
CA LEU A 96 4.62 13.50 5.46
C LEU A 96 5.07 14.92 5.86
N ALA A 97 5.25 15.17 7.16
CA ALA A 97 5.71 16.46 7.70
C ALA A 97 7.24 16.63 7.68
N GLN A 98 8.01 15.57 7.41
CA GLN A 98 9.46 15.66 7.27
C GLN A 98 9.80 16.16 5.85
N GLU A 99 10.43 17.33 5.77
CA GLU A 99 11.01 17.94 4.55
C GLU A 99 12.50 17.61 4.41
#